data_AF-A0A4D6HDU2-F1
#
_entry.id   AF-A0A4D6HDU2-F1
#
_cell.length_a   1.000
_cell.length_b   1.000
_cell.length_c   1.000
_cell.angle_alpha   90.00
_cell.angle_beta   90.00
_cell.angle_gamma   90.00
#
_symmetry.space_group_name_H-M   'P 1'
#
loop_
_entity.id
_entity.type
_entity.pdbx_description
1 polymer ?
#
loop_
_entity_poly.entity_id
_entity_poly.type
_entity_poly.pdbx_seq_one_letter_code
_entity_poly.pdbx_strand_id
1 'polypeptide(L)'
;MASTTLSLAADSTTVELDGTTTVDLVVDAATNDVSAYDLTVALDTERVADITDVSLATDSSGGAPDQQSVSIAADHNSATVSAAYLGDAVTGSAPTIVTVTVEAVAPGSTDIVLTSGTDSEVSDSAGDAYTITDTDSETITTEDTTGPMAEAGPDTTVASGTVVTFDASASTDNGYILDYEWDFGDGTTDTGETVTHNYGSTGSYTATLTVTDSAGNTGTDTRTVDVADLLTEKWSTDLSGRVQFSTLAVGSQRVFVGGLDATFHALDKADGTVDGAAWTVERAGALADSSPTIDGGRVYVGSGGGTLYAWATDGTQAWQYDTDSAIVSSPVVASDVVYVGTNDGRVLALDDTSNGAELWSYDAGAPIYSAIAVDSGRVFVTTDDGRLVALDTNGSFLWEHDTGAELGHSSPVVSGGTVYLAADAVYAFDPAGGSVLWQQSYGGTVGSSPTVDSGTLYVGDASGTVWALDTGNSGAERWHYETGSTVGSDPAVTGSRVAVGADDGSLYLLDASTGDLVQETAVGGRVRSSPTVVDGVLYVGDDSGTAFALDNV
;
A
#
# COMPACT_ATOMS: atom_id res chain seq x y z
N MET A 1 46.84 -48.02 52.76
CA MET A 1 45.96 -47.14 52.00
C MET A 1 46.75 -46.75 50.76
N ALA A 2 46.60 -47.50 49.68
CA ALA A 2 47.03 -47.03 48.37
C ALA A 2 45.96 -46.05 47.87
N SER A 3 46.37 -45.01 47.16
CA SER A 3 45.50 -43.94 46.65
C SER A 3 45.56 -43.97 45.12
N THR A 4 44.40 -43.92 44.48
CA THR A 4 44.28 -43.68 43.03
C THR A 4 44.01 -42.19 42.80
N THR A 5 44.58 -41.64 41.72
CA THR A 5 44.37 -40.26 41.28
C THR A 5 43.39 -40.25 40.11
N LEU A 6 42.46 -39.30 40.08
CA LEU A 6 41.75 -38.95 38.86
C LEU A 6 42.44 -37.75 38.23
N SER A 7 42.52 -37.74 36.91
CA SER A 7 43.06 -36.61 36.17
C SER A 7 42.18 -36.34 34.97
N LEU A 8 41.76 -35.10 34.81
CA LEU A 8 41.20 -34.59 33.57
C LEU A 8 42.34 -34.17 32.64
N ALA A 9 42.07 -34.23 31.34
CA ALA A 9 42.88 -33.51 30.39
C ALA A 9 42.55 -32.02 30.60
N ALA A 10 43.46 -31.28 31.25
CA ALA A 10 43.23 -29.92 31.74
C ALA A 10 43.15 -28.84 30.64
N ASP A 11 42.20 -28.96 29.70
CA ASP A 11 41.89 -27.95 28.70
C ASP A 11 40.52 -27.32 29.01
N SER A 12 40.39 -26.00 28.86
CA SER A 12 39.10 -25.31 28.91
C SER A 12 38.45 -25.37 27.54
N THR A 13 37.13 -25.61 27.48
CA THR A 13 36.40 -25.71 26.22
C THR A 13 35.35 -24.59 26.11
N THR A 14 35.33 -23.89 24.97
CA THR A 14 34.28 -22.92 24.64
C THR A 14 33.28 -23.53 23.68
N VAL A 15 31.98 -23.34 23.94
CA VAL A 15 30.87 -23.85 23.12
C VAL A 15 29.85 -22.73 22.89
N GLU A 16 29.29 -22.67 21.68
CA GLU A 16 28.21 -21.74 21.33
C GLU A 16 26.91 -22.13 22.07
N LEU A 17 26.05 -21.18 22.42
CA LEU A 17 24.70 -21.44 22.92
C LEU A 17 23.93 -22.39 21.99
N ASP A 18 23.19 -23.35 22.57
CA ASP A 18 22.55 -24.50 21.89
C ASP A 18 23.52 -25.48 21.19
N GLY A 19 24.83 -25.24 21.29
CA GLY A 19 25.88 -26.14 20.84
C GLY A 19 26.16 -27.26 21.84
N THR A 20 26.76 -28.34 21.35
CA THR A 20 27.23 -29.45 22.20
C THR A 20 28.75 -29.57 22.17
N THR A 21 29.33 -29.97 23.29
CA THR A 21 30.73 -30.37 23.37
C THR A 21 30.88 -31.64 24.20
N THR A 22 32.00 -32.32 24.03
CA THR A 22 32.34 -33.55 24.74
C THR A 22 33.56 -33.35 25.60
N VAL A 23 33.47 -33.75 26.86
CA VAL A 23 34.59 -33.76 27.80
C VAL A 23 34.98 -35.20 28.08
N ASP A 24 36.24 -35.54 27.81
CA ASP A 24 36.81 -36.87 28.09
C ASP A 24 37.48 -36.87 29.47
N LEU A 25 36.89 -37.58 30.41
CA LEU A 25 37.40 -37.74 31.77
C LEU A 25 38.25 -39.02 31.85
N VAL A 26 39.53 -38.91 32.22
CA VAL A 26 40.45 -40.05 32.27
C VAL A 26 40.61 -40.56 33.71
N VAL A 27 40.31 -41.83 33.93
CA VAL A 27 40.52 -42.50 35.22
C VAL A 27 41.80 -43.32 35.15
N ASP A 28 42.91 -42.79 35.72
CA ASP A 28 44.21 -43.47 35.78
C ASP A 28 44.41 -44.20 37.12
N ALA A 29 44.21 -45.51 37.11
CA ALA A 29 44.47 -46.38 38.24
C ALA A 29 45.97 -46.69 38.35
N ALA A 30 46.75 -45.76 38.88
CA ALA A 30 48.21 -45.78 38.76
C ALA A 30 48.96 -47.01 39.32
N THR A 31 48.36 -47.98 40.05
CA THR A 31 49.15 -49.17 40.49
C THR A 31 48.43 -50.47 40.87
N ASN A 32 47.10 -50.57 40.98
CA ASN A 32 46.44 -51.79 41.46
C ASN A 32 45.25 -52.21 40.59
N ASP A 33 44.98 -53.52 40.51
CA ASP A 33 43.83 -54.16 39.84
C ASP A 33 42.49 -53.56 40.27
N VAL A 34 42.07 -52.43 39.70
CA VAL A 34 40.74 -51.85 39.97
C VAL A 34 39.70 -52.74 39.29
N SER A 35 38.83 -53.34 40.10
CA SER A 35 37.78 -54.26 39.63
C SER A 35 36.39 -53.61 39.56
N ALA A 36 36.17 -52.47 40.24
CA ALA A 36 34.96 -51.68 40.14
C ALA A 36 35.17 -50.20 40.52
N TYR A 37 34.34 -49.30 39.99
CA TYR A 37 34.26 -47.89 40.37
C TYR A 37 32.83 -47.35 40.30
N ASP A 38 32.52 -46.42 41.22
CA ASP A 38 31.30 -45.60 41.26
C ASP A 38 31.70 -44.11 41.30
N LEU A 39 31.41 -43.39 40.22
CA LEU A 39 31.78 -42.00 40.01
C LEU A 39 30.54 -41.11 39.89
N THR A 40 30.67 -39.87 40.34
CA THR A 40 29.66 -38.82 40.09
C THR A 40 30.31 -37.69 39.31
N VAL A 41 29.78 -37.44 38.11
CA VAL A 41 30.03 -36.23 37.33
C VAL A 41 29.02 -35.18 37.76
N ALA A 42 29.46 -33.96 38.05
CA ALA A 42 28.56 -32.87 38.37
C ALA A 42 29.04 -31.55 37.75
N LEU A 43 28.10 -30.69 37.38
CA LEU A 43 28.37 -29.31 36.99
C LEU A 43 28.32 -28.43 38.25
N ASP A 44 29.33 -27.59 38.44
CA ASP A 44 29.49 -26.65 39.56
C ASP A 44 28.36 -25.60 39.60
N THR A 45 28.02 -25.06 38.44
CA THR A 45 27.03 -24.00 38.27
C THR A 45 25.83 -24.55 37.52
N GLU A 46 24.67 -24.56 38.18
CA GLU A 46 23.41 -24.96 37.57
C GLU A 46 23.04 -24.01 36.40
N ARG A 47 22.48 -24.59 35.34
CA ARG A 47 21.83 -23.88 34.20
C ARG A 47 22.75 -23.09 33.26
N VAL A 48 24.05 -23.41 33.21
CA VAL A 48 24.96 -22.92 32.14
C VAL A 48 25.05 -23.96 31.00
N ALA A 49 25.16 -25.24 31.37
CA ALA A 49 25.10 -26.37 30.45
C ALA A 49 24.30 -27.51 31.09
N ASP A 50 23.76 -28.41 30.27
CA ASP A 50 23.07 -29.64 30.69
C ASP A 50 23.87 -30.86 30.23
N ILE A 51 24.00 -31.88 31.09
CA ILE A 51 24.56 -33.19 30.71
C ILE A 51 23.50 -33.94 29.89
N THR A 52 23.76 -34.17 28.61
CA THR A 52 22.82 -34.80 27.68
C THR A 52 23.14 -36.26 27.37
N ASP A 53 24.42 -36.63 27.46
CA ASP A 53 24.86 -38.01 27.29
C ASP A 53 26.12 -38.30 28.10
N VAL A 54 26.28 -39.55 28.55
CA VAL A 54 27.50 -40.02 29.20
C VAL A 54 27.80 -41.42 28.69
N SER A 55 29.01 -41.60 28.15
CA SER A 55 29.46 -42.87 27.62
C SER A 55 30.81 -43.27 28.19
N LEU A 56 31.12 -44.56 28.13
CA LEU A 56 32.36 -45.12 28.64
C LEU A 56 33.08 -45.87 27.53
N ALA A 57 34.37 -45.61 27.42
CA ALA A 57 35.28 -46.33 26.56
C ALA A 57 36.49 -46.83 27.36
N THR A 58 36.91 -48.06 27.08
CA THR A 58 38.26 -48.53 27.44
C THR A 58 39.20 -48.18 26.29
N ASP A 59 40.47 -47.91 26.57
CA ASP A 59 41.44 -47.76 25.48
C ASP A 59 41.47 -49.03 24.61
N SER A 60 41.95 -48.90 23.37
CA SER A 60 41.99 -49.94 22.34
C SER A 60 42.70 -51.27 22.70
N SER A 61 43.25 -51.41 23.91
CA SER A 61 43.96 -52.58 24.41
C SER A 61 43.28 -53.31 25.59
N GLY A 62 42.22 -52.75 26.20
CA GLY A 62 41.47 -53.35 27.32
C GLY A 62 40.05 -53.75 26.95
N GLY A 63 39.60 -54.95 27.36
CA GLY A 63 38.21 -55.40 27.15
C GLY A 63 37.20 -54.50 27.87
N ALA A 64 35.99 -54.36 27.30
CA ALA A 64 34.90 -53.59 27.93
C ALA A 64 34.52 -54.17 29.31
N PRO A 65 34.05 -53.34 30.26
CA PRO A 65 33.61 -53.81 31.58
C PRO A 65 32.46 -54.83 31.47
N ASP A 66 32.45 -55.81 32.38
CA ASP A 66 31.44 -56.88 32.42
C ASP A 66 30.08 -56.40 32.92
N GLN A 67 30.06 -55.35 33.75
CA GLN A 67 28.87 -54.63 34.15
C GLN A 67 29.11 -53.13 34.08
N GLN A 68 28.12 -52.39 33.59
CA GLN A 68 28.16 -50.94 33.53
C GLN A 68 26.77 -50.36 33.69
N SER A 69 26.67 -49.25 34.42
CA SER A 69 25.47 -48.43 34.49
C SER A 69 25.83 -46.97 34.42
N VAL A 70 25.06 -46.24 33.62
CA VAL A 70 25.12 -44.78 33.52
C VAL A 70 23.71 -44.26 33.77
N SER A 71 23.59 -43.23 34.61
CA SER A 71 22.33 -42.51 34.77
C SER A 71 22.58 -41.03 34.97
N ILE A 72 21.92 -40.23 34.14
CA ILE A 72 21.87 -38.76 34.24
C ILE A 72 20.73 -38.41 35.20
N ALA A 73 20.99 -37.49 36.14
CA ALA A 73 20.00 -36.98 37.06
C ALA A 73 18.92 -36.19 36.30
N ALA A 74 17.71 -36.13 36.87
CA ALA A 74 16.57 -35.47 36.21
C ALA A 74 16.73 -33.95 36.03
N ASP A 75 17.68 -33.34 36.76
CA ASP A 75 18.06 -31.94 36.62
C ASP A 75 19.15 -31.71 35.56
N HIS A 76 19.66 -32.78 34.93
CA HIS A 76 20.79 -32.78 33.99
C HIS A 76 22.09 -32.15 34.53
N ASN A 77 22.18 -31.87 35.83
CA ASN A 77 23.34 -31.23 36.45
C ASN A 77 24.35 -32.25 37.00
N SER A 78 23.98 -33.52 37.05
CA SER A 78 24.86 -34.61 37.47
C SER A 78 24.57 -35.92 36.77
N ALA A 79 25.57 -36.79 36.72
CA ALA A 79 25.42 -38.15 36.24
C ALA A 79 26.24 -39.12 37.11
N THR A 80 25.71 -40.30 37.36
CA THR A 80 26.43 -41.38 38.05
C THR A 80 26.89 -42.42 37.05
N VAL A 81 28.14 -42.84 37.20
CA VAL A 81 28.80 -43.82 36.33
C VAL A 81 29.36 -44.94 37.19
N SER A 82 28.89 -46.16 36.94
CA SER A 82 29.37 -47.37 37.61
C SER A 82 29.90 -48.36 36.60
N ALA A 83 31.05 -48.98 36.87
CA ALA A 83 31.49 -50.14 36.09
C ALA A 83 32.22 -51.18 36.94
N ALA A 84 32.15 -52.45 36.53
CA ALA A 84 32.84 -53.57 37.16
C ALA A 84 33.41 -54.56 36.14
N TYR A 85 34.60 -55.09 36.42
CA TYR A 85 35.32 -56.11 35.66
C TYR A 85 35.32 -57.42 36.45
N LEU A 86 34.64 -58.44 35.94
CA LEU A 86 34.45 -59.75 36.56
C LEU A 86 35.48 -60.76 36.03
N GLY A 87 36.72 -60.74 36.54
CA GLY A 87 37.75 -61.72 36.16
C GLY A 87 39.08 -61.56 36.91
N ASP A 88 39.99 -62.53 36.72
CA ASP A 88 41.36 -62.46 37.26
C ASP A 88 42.11 -61.25 36.65
N ALA A 89 42.67 -60.43 37.54
CA ALA A 89 43.64 -59.37 37.34
C ALA A 89 44.20 -59.16 35.91
N VAL A 90 43.76 -58.11 35.22
CA VAL A 90 44.47 -57.61 34.03
C VAL A 90 45.59 -56.69 34.51
N THR A 91 46.75 -57.28 34.81
CA THR A 91 47.96 -56.51 35.12
C THR A 91 48.30 -55.56 33.96
N GLY A 92 48.23 -54.25 34.21
CA GLY A 92 48.47 -53.20 33.21
C GLY A 92 47.21 -52.64 32.53
N SER A 93 46.06 -52.65 33.21
CA SER A 93 44.80 -52.09 32.68
C SER A 93 44.99 -50.67 32.11
N ALA A 94 44.53 -50.50 30.88
CA ALA A 94 44.37 -49.21 30.23
C ALA A 94 43.53 -48.24 31.07
N PRO A 95 43.76 -46.92 30.95
CA PRO A 95 42.88 -45.93 31.56
C PRO A 95 41.45 -46.07 31.01
N THR A 96 40.46 -45.88 31.88
CA THR A 96 39.05 -45.76 31.46
C THR A 96 38.79 -44.31 31.08
N ILE A 97 38.14 -44.10 29.93
CA ILE A 97 37.67 -42.79 29.49
C ILE A 97 36.17 -42.73 29.69
N VAL A 98 35.71 -41.73 30.44
CA VAL A 98 34.29 -41.36 30.56
C VAL A 98 34.08 -40.12 29.69
N THR A 99 33.36 -40.26 28.58
CA THR A 99 33.04 -39.14 27.70
C THR A 99 31.69 -38.58 28.12
N VAL A 100 31.65 -37.31 28.51
CA VAL A 100 30.43 -36.58 28.89
C VAL A 100 30.10 -35.60 27.77
N THR A 101 28.90 -35.72 27.20
CA THR A 101 28.35 -34.72 26.28
C THR A 101 27.55 -33.71 27.08
N VAL A 102 27.87 -32.44 26.88
CA VAL A 102 27.18 -31.30 27.47
C VAL A 102 26.57 -30.44 26.37
N GLU A 103 25.39 -29.90 26.60
CA GLU A 103 24.72 -28.92 25.75
C GLU A 103 24.69 -27.56 26.45
N ALA A 104 25.08 -26.50 25.76
CA ALA A 104 25.05 -25.14 26.30
C ALA A 104 23.61 -24.62 26.38
N VAL A 105 23.18 -24.18 27.56
CA VAL A 105 21.78 -23.75 27.80
C VAL A 105 21.66 -22.28 28.22
N ALA A 106 22.75 -21.63 28.63
CA ALA A 106 22.83 -20.19 28.86
C ALA A 106 24.28 -19.70 28.79
N PRO A 107 24.56 -18.45 28.38
CA PRO A 107 25.91 -17.88 28.41
C PRO A 107 26.50 -17.82 29.83
N GLY A 108 27.77 -18.16 29.98
CA GLY A 108 28.43 -18.25 31.27
C GLY A 108 29.58 -19.25 31.31
N SER A 109 29.94 -19.69 32.51
CA SER A 109 30.98 -20.68 32.72
C SER A 109 30.55 -21.66 33.81
N THR A 110 30.79 -22.94 33.60
CA THR A 110 30.57 -23.99 34.60
C THR A 110 31.72 -24.97 34.57
N ASP A 111 32.10 -25.48 35.74
CA ASP A 111 33.12 -26.50 35.84
C ASP A 111 32.46 -27.88 35.86
N ILE A 112 32.91 -28.79 35.00
CA ILE A 112 32.58 -30.21 35.11
C ILE A 112 33.56 -30.84 36.10
N VAL A 113 33.02 -31.32 37.22
CA VAL A 113 33.78 -31.86 38.33
C VAL A 113 33.54 -33.35 38.42
N LEU A 114 34.63 -34.11 38.48
CA LEU A 114 34.56 -35.54 38.72
C LEU A 114 34.82 -35.83 40.21
N THR A 115 33.85 -36.42 40.88
CA THR A 115 33.93 -36.74 42.31
C THR A 115 33.69 -38.22 42.57
N SER A 116 34.29 -38.71 43.65
CA SER A 116 34.03 -40.03 44.20
C SER A 116 32.70 -40.01 44.96
N GLY A 117 31.76 -40.91 44.64
CA GLY A 117 30.44 -40.94 45.29
C GLY A 117 30.50 -41.11 46.82
N THR A 118 29.41 -40.82 47.53
CA THR A 118 29.34 -40.93 49.01
C THR A 118 29.51 -42.35 49.56
N ASP A 119 29.57 -43.36 48.68
CA ASP A 119 29.77 -44.78 48.98
C ASP A 119 30.87 -45.38 48.09
N SER A 120 31.98 -44.65 47.94
CA SER A 120 33.10 -45.01 47.04
C SER A 120 33.85 -46.26 47.51
N GLU A 121 33.40 -47.44 47.06
CA GLU A 121 34.23 -48.65 47.07
C GLU A 121 34.88 -48.81 45.69
N VAL A 122 35.94 -48.03 45.40
CA VAL A 122 36.91 -48.52 44.41
C VAL A 122 37.51 -49.75 45.06
N SER A 123 37.19 -50.94 44.56
CA SER A 123 37.65 -52.19 45.14
C SER A 123 38.58 -52.91 44.18
N ASP A 124 39.68 -53.44 44.70
CA ASP A 124 40.50 -54.34 43.92
C ASP A 124 39.88 -55.73 43.81
N SER A 125 40.49 -56.61 43.02
CA SER A 125 40.07 -58.01 42.88
C SER A 125 40.10 -58.80 44.22
N ALA A 126 40.71 -58.26 45.28
CA ALA A 126 40.71 -58.81 46.63
C ALA A 126 39.62 -58.19 47.54
N GLY A 127 38.88 -57.18 47.07
CA GLY A 127 37.83 -56.48 47.80
C GLY A 127 38.34 -55.38 48.73
N ASP A 128 39.60 -54.95 48.61
CA ASP A 128 40.13 -53.84 49.42
C ASP A 128 39.62 -52.50 48.87
N ALA A 129 39.07 -51.65 49.74
CA ALA A 129 38.55 -50.33 49.36
C ALA A 129 39.65 -49.27 49.24
N TYR A 130 39.62 -48.50 48.16
CA TYR A 130 40.53 -47.39 47.87
C TYR A 130 39.78 -46.07 47.94
N THR A 131 40.43 -45.05 48.53
CA THR A 131 39.90 -43.69 48.54
C THR A 131 40.48 -42.91 47.36
N ILE A 132 39.60 -42.37 46.55
CA ILE A 132 39.92 -41.34 45.56
C ILE A 132 40.22 -40.05 46.34
N THR A 133 41.40 -39.47 46.16
CA THR A 133 41.82 -38.26 46.90
C THR A 133 42.04 -37.05 46.00
N ASP A 134 41.75 -37.17 44.70
CA ASP A 134 41.93 -36.09 43.73
C ASP A 134 40.59 -35.58 43.22
N THR A 135 40.50 -34.28 43.01
CA THR A 135 39.36 -33.63 42.37
C THR A 135 39.95 -32.76 41.28
N ASP A 136 39.58 -33.08 40.05
CA ASP A 136 39.98 -32.32 38.89
C ASP A 136 38.71 -31.76 38.23
N SER A 137 38.85 -30.61 37.59
CA SER A 137 37.75 -29.87 36.98
C SER A 137 38.13 -29.34 35.60
N GLU A 138 37.23 -29.46 34.63
CA GLU A 138 37.36 -28.78 33.34
C GLU A 138 36.33 -27.65 33.26
N THR A 139 36.76 -26.47 32.82
CA THR A 139 35.86 -25.33 32.65
C THR A 139 35.26 -25.35 31.26
N ILE A 140 33.93 -25.36 31.22
CA ILE A 140 33.13 -25.15 30.00
C ILE A 140 32.65 -23.70 30.01
N THR A 141 33.03 -22.94 28.99
CA THR A 141 32.52 -21.58 28.75
C THR A 141 31.49 -21.62 27.63
N THR A 142 30.31 -21.09 27.89
CA THR A 142 29.23 -20.94 26.91
C THR A 142 29.17 -19.49 26.46
N GLU A 143 29.25 -19.26 25.15
CA GLU A 143 29.16 -17.92 24.55
C GLU A 143 27.99 -17.89 23.56
N ASP A 144 27.42 -16.71 23.36
CA ASP A 144 26.42 -16.46 22.33
C ASP A 144 26.96 -15.42 21.37
N THR A 145 27.28 -15.87 20.15
CA THR A 145 27.85 -15.06 19.07
C THR A 145 26.89 -14.93 17.89
N THR A 146 25.73 -15.58 17.98
CA THR A 146 24.68 -15.54 16.97
C THR A 146 23.80 -14.33 17.25
N GLY A 147 23.61 -13.48 16.25
CA GLY A 147 22.75 -12.30 16.39
C GLY A 147 21.27 -12.64 16.18
N PRO A 148 20.37 -11.83 16.75
CA PRO A 148 18.94 -12.02 16.57
C PRO A 148 18.54 -11.82 15.10
N MET A 149 17.50 -12.52 14.68
CA MET A 149 16.79 -12.25 13.43
C MET A 149 15.70 -11.20 13.69
N ALA A 150 15.94 -9.98 13.23
CA ALA A 150 14.97 -8.89 13.32
C ALA A 150 13.87 -9.04 12.26
N GLU A 151 12.63 -8.71 12.62
CA GLU A 151 11.48 -8.72 11.70
C GLU A 151 10.70 -7.41 11.89
N ALA A 152 10.91 -6.45 10.98
CA ALA A 152 10.31 -5.11 11.05
C ALA A 152 8.83 -5.10 10.62
N GLY A 153 8.37 -6.17 9.97
CA GLY A 153 7.04 -6.30 9.39
C GLY A 153 6.97 -5.77 7.94
N PRO A 154 5.80 -5.89 7.30
CA PRO A 154 5.65 -5.54 5.89
C PRO A 154 5.66 -4.03 5.64
N ASP A 155 5.98 -3.65 4.41
CA ASP A 155 5.79 -2.30 3.89
C ASP A 155 4.32 -1.88 3.95
N THR A 156 4.05 -0.59 4.17
CA THR A 156 2.69 -0.06 4.30
C THR A 156 2.53 1.29 3.61
N THR A 157 1.34 1.55 3.09
CA THR A 157 0.92 2.88 2.62
C THR A 157 -0.19 3.39 3.53
N VAL A 158 -0.07 4.62 4.03
CA VAL A 158 -1.02 5.21 4.97
C VAL A 158 -1.37 6.65 4.59
N ALA A 159 -2.57 7.08 4.99
CA ALA A 159 -2.98 8.47 4.82
C ALA A 159 -2.16 9.39 5.74
N SER A 160 -1.82 10.59 5.26
CA SER A 160 -1.19 11.64 6.05
C SER A 160 -1.90 11.87 7.39
N GLY A 161 -1.13 11.95 8.48
CA GLY A 161 -1.65 12.08 9.85
C GLY A 161 -2.13 10.78 10.51
N THR A 162 -2.04 9.63 9.82
CA THR A 162 -2.33 8.32 10.41
C THR A 162 -1.23 7.90 11.37
N VAL A 163 -1.61 7.47 12.57
CA VAL A 163 -0.68 6.84 13.52
C VAL A 163 -0.41 5.40 13.07
N VAL A 164 0.85 5.08 12.83
CA VAL A 164 1.34 3.77 12.38
C VAL A 164 1.86 2.99 13.57
N THR A 165 1.44 1.72 13.70
CA THR A 165 1.97 0.79 14.71
C THR A 165 3.12 -0.03 14.13
N PHE A 166 4.21 -0.14 14.88
CA PHE A 166 5.38 -0.96 14.59
C PHE A 166 5.43 -2.08 15.62
N ASP A 167 5.61 -3.31 15.17
CA ASP A 167 5.54 -4.52 16.00
C ASP A 167 6.68 -5.46 15.62
N ALA A 168 7.65 -5.59 16.51
CA ALA A 168 8.85 -6.42 16.36
C ALA A 168 8.68 -7.82 16.96
N SER A 169 7.48 -8.19 17.45
CA SER A 169 7.26 -9.47 18.17
C SER A 169 7.51 -10.73 17.35
N ALA A 170 7.65 -10.62 16.03
CA ALA A 170 8.06 -11.70 15.15
C ALA A 170 9.59 -11.94 15.13
N SER A 171 10.38 -11.05 15.73
CA SER A 171 11.83 -11.19 15.83
C SER A 171 12.19 -12.40 16.72
N THR A 172 13.27 -13.09 16.37
CA THR A 172 13.70 -14.32 17.06
C THR A 172 15.18 -14.31 17.33
N ASP A 173 15.58 -15.12 18.30
CA ASP A 173 16.97 -15.29 18.71
C ASP A 173 17.15 -16.71 19.27
N ASN A 174 18.38 -17.22 19.27
CA ASN A 174 18.74 -18.47 19.98
C ASN A 174 18.87 -18.24 21.49
N GLY A 175 19.09 -17.00 21.93
CA GLY A 175 19.03 -16.58 23.32
C GLY A 175 17.77 -15.79 23.65
N TYR A 176 17.95 -14.70 24.40
CA TYR A 176 16.89 -13.79 24.80
C TYR A 176 17.13 -12.42 24.19
N ILE A 177 16.12 -11.90 23.48
CA ILE A 177 16.10 -10.51 23.02
C ILE A 177 16.01 -9.58 24.23
N LEU A 178 16.93 -8.63 24.31
CA LEU A 178 17.04 -7.66 25.40
C LEU A 178 16.39 -6.33 25.06
N ASP A 179 16.56 -5.86 23.82
CA ASP A 179 16.13 -4.52 23.41
C ASP A 179 15.68 -4.43 21.94
N TYR A 180 14.81 -3.46 21.67
CA TYR A 180 14.26 -3.14 20.36
C TYR A 180 14.37 -1.63 20.13
N GLU A 181 15.12 -1.21 19.12
CA GLU A 181 15.27 0.19 18.73
C GLU A 181 14.73 0.42 17.32
N TRP A 182 13.93 1.47 17.16
CA TRP A 182 13.35 1.89 15.88
C TRP A 182 13.92 3.25 15.47
N ASP A 183 14.42 3.33 14.24
CA ASP A 183 14.64 4.60 13.52
C ASP A 183 13.59 4.69 12.43
N PHE A 184 12.71 5.70 12.48
CA PHE A 184 11.60 5.82 11.54
C PHE A 184 12.00 6.44 10.19
N GLY A 185 13.26 6.83 10.00
CA GLY A 185 13.75 7.39 8.74
C GLY A 185 13.37 8.86 8.50
N ASP A 186 12.66 9.49 9.46
CA ASP A 186 12.35 10.92 9.47
C ASP A 186 13.22 11.72 10.47
N GLY A 187 14.23 11.07 11.04
CA GLY A 187 15.13 11.63 12.04
C GLY A 187 14.65 11.48 13.49
N THR A 188 13.55 10.75 13.72
CA THR A 188 13.07 10.37 15.05
C THR A 188 13.24 8.88 15.30
N THR A 189 13.35 8.52 16.59
CA THR A 189 13.58 7.14 17.03
C THR A 189 12.70 6.82 18.24
N ASP A 190 12.43 5.53 18.49
CA ASP A 190 11.77 5.06 19.70
C ASP A 190 12.29 3.66 20.10
N THR A 191 11.98 3.21 21.31
CA THR A 191 12.40 1.90 21.84
C THR A 191 11.22 1.10 22.36
N GLY A 192 11.18 -0.19 22.05
CA GLY A 192 10.16 -1.12 22.51
C GLY A 192 9.73 -2.12 21.44
N GLU A 193 9.25 -3.28 21.89
CA GLU A 193 8.75 -4.35 21.01
C GLU A 193 7.57 -3.87 20.14
N THR A 194 6.67 -3.08 20.73
CA THR A 194 5.56 -2.44 20.00
C THR A 194 5.55 -0.94 20.29
N VAL A 195 5.68 -0.13 19.25
CA VAL A 195 5.66 1.34 19.32
C VAL A 195 4.69 1.93 18.30
N THR A 196 4.35 3.21 18.45
CA THR A 196 3.54 3.93 17.47
C THR A 196 4.24 5.21 17.04
N HIS A 197 4.10 5.56 15.76
CA HIS A 197 4.69 6.76 15.18
C HIS A 197 3.73 7.47 14.23
N ASN A 198 3.88 8.78 14.08
CA ASN A 198 3.11 9.58 13.13
C ASN A 198 4.06 10.47 12.32
N TYR A 199 4.04 10.30 11.01
CA TYR A 199 4.87 11.07 10.08
C TYR A 199 4.25 12.44 9.80
N GLY A 200 5.04 13.49 9.97
CA GLY A 200 4.57 14.88 9.84
C GLY A 200 4.43 15.37 8.40
N SER A 201 4.83 14.59 7.39
CA SER A 201 4.76 14.97 5.98
C SER A 201 4.53 13.74 5.11
N THR A 202 4.00 13.97 3.91
CA THR A 202 3.93 12.93 2.89
C THR A 202 5.33 12.59 2.37
N GLY A 203 5.53 11.33 2.00
CA GLY A 203 6.83 10.82 1.60
C GLY A 203 6.99 9.33 1.87
N SER A 204 8.08 8.77 1.34
CA SER A 204 8.49 7.39 1.61
C SER A 204 9.55 7.38 2.69
N TYR A 205 9.30 6.63 3.77
CA TYR A 205 10.17 6.54 4.94
C TYR A 205 10.65 5.11 5.15
N THR A 206 11.95 4.90 5.21
CA THR A 206 12.53 3.59 5.56
C THR A 206 12.71 3.50 7.06
N ALA A 207 11.80 2.79 7.73
CA ALA A 207 11.92 2.50 9.14
C ALA A 207 12.84 1.29 9.34
N THR A 208 13.83 1.44 10.22
CA THR A 208 14.82 0.42 10.55
C THR A 208 14.60 -0.07 11.98
N LEU A 209 14.42 -1.37 12.14
CA LEU A 209 14.44 -2.07 13.42
C LEU A 209 15.85 -2.58 13.71
N THR A 210 16.37 -2.30 14.90
CA THR A 210 17.56 -2.94 15.45
C THR A 210 17.17 -3.72 16.70
N VAL A 211 17.39 -5.03 16.68
CA VAL A 211 17.14 -5.94 17.81
C VAL A 211 18.48 -6.27 18.45
N THR A 212 18.58 -6.17 19.77
CA THR A 212 19.79 -6.53 20.53
C THR A 212 19.46 -7.66 21.50
N ASP A 213 20.26 -8.72 21.50
CA ASP A 213 20.11 -9.83 22.44
C ASP A 213 20.79 -9.54 23.80
N SER A 214 20.69 -10.51 24.72
CA SER A 214 21.30 -10.43 26.04
C SER A 214 22.84 -10.52 26.06
N ALA A 215 23.46 -11.03 24.99
CA ALA A 215 24.90 -11.12 24.80
C ALA A 215 25.49 -9.85 24.14
N GLY A 216 24.62 -8.97 23.63
CA GLY A 216 24.98 -7.74 22.95
C GLY A 216 25.16 -7.89 21.44
N ASN A 217 24.79 -9.04 20.84
CA ASN A 217 24.73 -9.16 19.39
C ASN A 217 23.48 -8.45 18.86
N THR A 218 23.54 -8.03 17.60
CA THR A 218 22.48 -7.21 17.00
C THR A 218 22.04 -7.77 15.65
N GLY A 219 20.75 -7.68 15.37
CA GLY A 219 20.13 -7.93 14.08
C GLY A 219 19.36 -6.72 13.61
N THR A 220 19.25 -6.53 12.30
CA THR A 220 18.51 -5.40 11.72
C THR A 220 17.61 -5.84 10.59
N ASP A 221 16.43 -5.23 10.50
CA ASP A 221 15.50 -5.35 9.38
C ASP A 221 14.83 -4.00 9.10
N THR A 222 14.26 -3.84 7.91
CA THR A 222 13.67 -2.57 7.48
C THR A 222 12.29 -2.78 6.88
N ARG A 223 11.42 -1.77 7.06
CA ARG A 223 10.18 -1.63 6.31
C ARG A 223 9.99 -0.22 5.77
N THR A 224 9.31 -0.10 4.65
CA THR A 224 8.93 1.19 4.05
C THR A 224 7.54 1.61 4.51
N VAL A 225 7.40 2.88 4.88
CA VAL A 225 6.11 3.51 5.12
C VAL A 225 5.92 4.66 4.13
N ASP A 226 4.99 4.47 3.20
CA ASP A 226 4.61 5.49 2.23
C ASP A 226 3.42 6.29 2.76
N VAL A 227 3.67 7.56 3.08
CA VAL A 227 2.65 8.48 3.60
C VAL A 227 2.16 9.35 2.46
N ALA A 228 0.87 9.25 2.15
CA ALA A 228 0.26 9.96 1.02
C ALA A 228 -1.02 10.69 1.44
N ASP A 229 -1.39 11.73 0.69
CA ASP A 229 -2.73 12.31 0.76
C ASP A 229 -3.68 11.37 0.02
N LEU A 230 -4.45 10.59 0.79
CA LEU A 230 -5.38 9.58 0.31
C LEU A 230 -6.82 10.09 0.45
N LEU A 231 -7.64 9.82 -0.56
CA LEU A 231 -9.08 10.00 -0.56
C LEU A 231 -9.71 9.34 0.67
N THR A 232 -10.45 10.15 1.43
CA THR A 232 -11.30 9.67 2.51
C THR A 232 -12.73 10.15 2.30
N GLU A 233 -13.71 9.25 2.44
CA GLU A 233 -15.12 9.62 2.29
C GLU A 233 -15.51 10.66 3.34
N LYS A 234 -15.95 11.82 2.85
CA LYS A 234 -16.54 12.89 3.64
C LYS A 234 -18.04 12.65 3.83
N TRP A 235 -18.73 12.36 2.74
CA TRP A 235 -20.12 11.93 2.72
C TRP A 235 -20.44 11.21 1.42
N SER A 236 -21.49 10.39 1.46
CA SER A 236 -22.15 9.79 0.30
C SER A 236 -23.67 10.00 0.44
N THR A 237 -24.37 10.16 -0.67
CA THR A 237 -25.82 10.40 -0.69
C THR A 237 -26.47 9.69 -1.87
N ASP A 238 -27.38 8.77 -1.56
CA ASP A 238 -28.23 8.08 -2.54
C ASP A 238 -29.35 9.01 -3.02
N LEU A 239 -29.35 9.31 -4.31
CA LEU A 239 -30.33 10.19 -4.96
C LEU A 239 -31.50 9.41 -5.58
N SER A 240 -31.55 8.09 -5.41
CA SER A 240 -32.63 7.20 -5.90
C SER A 240 -32.81 7.16 -7.43
N GLY A 241 -31.87 7.73 -8.19
CA GLY A 241 -31.86 7.81 -9.65
C GLY A 241 -30.43 7.76 -10.19
N ARG A 242 -30.22 7.23 -11.41
CA ARG A 242 -28.86 7.00 -11.96
C ARG A 242 -28.14 8.34 -12.20
N VAL A 243 -26.99 8.55 -11.59
CA VAL A 243 -26.11 9.69 -11.89
C VAL A 243 -25.09 9.25 -12.94
N GLN A 244 -25.52 9.29 -14.20
CA GLN A 244 -24.73 8.82 -15.33
C GLN A 244 -24.29 10.02 -16.19
N PHE A 245 -22.99 10.12 -16.53
CA PHE A 245 -22.36 11.13 -17.40
C PHE A 245 -22.48 12.61 -16.98
N SER A 246 -23.41 12.95 -16.09
CA SER A 246 -23.56 14.30 -15.53
C SER A 246 -22.46 14.56 -14.51
N THR A 247 -21.58 15.51 -14.81
CA THR A 247 -20.54 16.03 -13.93
C THR A 247 -21.17 16.91 -12.86
N LEU A 248 -20.81 16.72 -11.59
CA LEU A 248 -21.38 17.48 -10.48
C LEU A 248 -20.85 18.92 -10.50
N ALA A 249 -21.75 19.91 -10.38
CA ALA A 249 -21.33 21.30 -10.27
C ALA A 249 -21.26 21.74 -8.81
N VAL A 250 -20.11 22.28 -8.39
CA VAL A 250 -19.85 22.61 -6.99
C VAL A 250 -19.85 24.13 -6.79
N GLY A 251 -20.87 24.63 -6.11
CA GLY A 251 -20.96 26.02 -5.69
C GLY A 251 -20.29 26.28 -4.33
N SER A 252 -20.48 27.49 -3.80
CA SER A 252 -19.88 27.89 -2.51
C SER A 252 -20.45 27.11 -1.32
N GLN A 253 -21.73 26.72 -1.36
CA GLN A 253 -22.43 26.05 -0.25
C GLN A 253 -23.17 24.78 -0.69
N ARG A 254 -23.29 24.55 -1.99
CA ARG A 254 -24.13 23.48 -2.55
C ARG A 254 -23.41 22.73 -3.65
N VAL A 255 -23.72 21.45 -3.78
CA VAL A 255 -23.33 20.61 -4.91
C VAL A 255 -24.59 20.29 -5.71
N PHE A 256 -24.53 20.49 -7.02
CA PHE A 256 -25.66 20.31 -7.92
C PHE A 256 -25.43 19.10 -8.81
N VAL A 257 -26.45 18.24 -8.91
CA VAL A 257 -26.34 16.92 -9.55
C VAL A 257 -27.55 16.71 -10.46
N GLY A 258 -27.29 16.38 -11.72
CA GLY A 258 -28.31 15.85 -12.63
C GLY A 258 -28.28 14.32 -12.63
N GLY A 259 -29.45 13.68 -12.55
CA GLY A 259 -29.61 12.24 -12.75
C GLY A 259 -30.48 11.93 -13.96
N LEU A 260 -30.55 10.67 -14.39
CA LEU A 260 -31.48 10.23 -15.45
C LEU A 260 -32.94 10.15 -14.99
N ASP A 261 -33.17 10.19 -13.68
CA ASP A 261 -34.48 10.50 -13.15
C ASP A 261 -34.81 11.96 -13.51
N ALA A 262 -36.07 12.32 -13.64
CA ALA A 262 -36.45 13.67 -14.09
C ALA A 262 -36.20 14.75 -13.02
N THR A 263 -35.17 14.55 -12.19
CA THR A 263 -34.83 15.28 -10.98
C THR A 263 -33.44 15.89 -11.12
N PHE A 264 -33.35 17.14 -10.68
CA PHE A 264 -32.08 17.83 -10.48
C PHE A 264 -31.96 18.12 -8.99
N HIS A 265 -30.89 17.65 -8.36
CA HIS A 265 -30.69 17.72 -6.92
C HIS A 265 -29.70 18.82 -6.55
N ALA A 266 -29.90 19.43 -5.38
CA ALA A 266 -28.89 20.22 -4.70
C ALA A 266 -28.65 19.65 -3.32
N LEU A 267 -27.38 19.37 -3.03
CA LEU A 267 -26.90 18.83 -1.76
C LEU A 267 -26.15 19.92 -1.02
N ASP A 268 -26.21 19.93 0.31
CA ASP A 268 -25.33 20.75 1.12
C ASP A 268 -23.87 20.27 0.93
N LYS A 269 -22.96 21.20 0.63
CA LYS A 269 -21.56 20.88 0.33
C LYS A 269 -20.84 20.25 1.55
N ALA A 270 -21.26 20.59 2.76
CA ALA A 270 -20.60 20.16 3.99
C ALA A 270 -20.93 18.73 4.38
N ASP A 271 -22.20 18.31 4.26
CA ASP A 271 -22.68 17.02 4.78
C ASP A 271 -23.47 16.16 3.78
N GLY A 272 -23.66 16.61 2.54
CA GLY A 272 -24.35 15.86 1.49
C GLY A 272 -25.87 15.84 1.65
N THR A 273 -26.44 16.49 2.66
CA THR A 273 -27.89 16.44 2.87
C THR A 273 -28.62 17.09 1.69
N VAL A 274 -29.63 16.39 1.17
CA VAL A 274 -30.50 16.94 0.11
C VAL A 274 -31.32 18.06 0.70
N ASP A 275 -31.17 19.28 0.17
CA ASP A 275 -31.94 20.44 0.60
C ASP A 275 -33.38 20.33 0.04
N GLY A 276 -34.23 19.62 0.79
CA GLY A 276 -35.60 19.27 0.40
C GLY A 276 -36.56 20.45 0.20
N ALA A 277 -36.14 21.69 0.50
CA ALA A 277 -36.95 22.88 0.26
C ALA A 277 -36.61 23.62 -1.05
N ALA A 278 -35.47 23.33 -1.68
CA ALA A 278 -34.95 24.22 -2.71
C ALA A 278 -34.98 23.62 -4.13
N TRP A 279 -34.71 22.32 -4.33
CA TRP A 279 -34.43 21.83 -5.69
C TRP A 279 -34.76 20.35 -5.93
N THR A 280 -36.04 20.06 -6.11
CA THR A 280 -36.48 18.86 -6.85
C THR A 280 -37.46 19.38 -7.89
N VAL A 281 -36.97 19.60 -9.11
CA VAL A 281 -37.85 19.97 -10.22
C VAL A 281 -38.20 18.68 -10.92
N GLU A 282 -39.43 18.18 -10.73
CA GLU A 282 -39.98 17.12 -11.59
C GLU A 282 -40.17 17.70 -13.00
N ARG A 283 -39.25 17.38 -13.91
CA ARG A 283 -39.31 17.86 -15.29
C ARG A 283 -40.10 16.90 -16.17
N ALA A 284 -40.80 17.43 -17.17
CA ALA A 284 -41.40 16.59 -18.21
C ALA A 284 -40.30 16.12 -19.18
N GLY A 285 -39.79 14.91 -18.96
CA GLY A 285 -38.70 14.32 -19.76
C GLY A 285 -37.47 13.99 -18.91
N ALA A 286 -36.78 12.89 -19.23
CA ALA A 286 -35.54 12.53 -18.56
C ALA A 286 -34.49 13.64 -18.77
N LEU A 287 -33.68 13.95 -17.75
CA LEU A 287 -32.42 14.64 -18.05
C LEU A 287 -31.58 13.64 -18.85
N ALA A 288 -31.05 14.11 -19.96
CA ALA A 288 -30.10 13.37 -20.76
C ALA A 288 -28.78 14.10 -20.60
N ASP A 289 -27.75 13.39 -20.12
CA ASP A 289 -26.28 13.62 -20.07
C ASP A 289 -25.70 15.04 -19.88
N SER A 290 -26.53 16.08 -19.73
CA SER A 290 -26.14 17.47 -19.60
C SER A 290 -25.63 17.71 -18.18
N SER A 291 -24.37 18.10 -18.07
CA SER A 291 -23.78 18.48 -16.79
C SER A 291 -24.24 19.88 -16.40
N PRO A 292 -24.63 20.14 -15.13
CA PRO A 292 -24.84 21.49 -14.66
C PRO A 292 -23.58 22.34 -14.75
N THR A 293 -23.76 23.62 -15.04
CA THR A 293 -22.69 24.62 -15.06
C THR A 293 -23.05 25.76 -14.11
N ILE A 294 -22.08 26.26 -13.35
CA ILE A 294 -22.28 27.39 -12.44
C ILE A 294 -21.47 28.58 -12.96
N ASP A 295 -22.13 29.72 -13.14
CA ASP A 295 -21.49 31.00 -13.43
C ASP A 295 -22.30 32.15 -12.84
N GLY A 296 -21.64 33.22 -12.39
CA GLY A 296 -22.33 34.45 -11.96
C GLY A 296 -23.37 34.29 -10.83
N GLY A 297 -23.29 33.22 -10.02
CA GLY A 297 -24.30 32.91 -9.00
C GLY A 297 -25.57 32.26 -9.56
N ARG A 298 -25.50 31.71 -10.76
CA ARG A 298 -26.55 30.92 -11.41
C ARG A 298 -26.05 29.51 -11.72
N VAL A 299 -26.99 28.58 -11.85
CA VAL A 299 -26.77 27.22 -12.32
C VAL A 299 -27.61 26.98 -13.58
N TYR A 300 -26.97 26.43 -14.60
CA TYR A 300 -27.52 26.17 -15.93
C TYR A 300 -27.51 24.68 -16.20
N VAL A 301 -28.59 24.12 -16.73
CA VAL A 301 -28.61 22.71 -17.14
C VAL A 301 -29.67 22.48 -18.21
N GLY A 302 -29.30 21.69 -19.23
CA GLY A 302 -30.21 21.24 -20.27
C GLY A 302 -31.19 20.18 -19.79
N SER A 303 -32.05 19.71 -20.69
CA SER A 303 -32.94 18.58 -20.41
C SER A 303 -33.26 17.81 -21.69
N GLY A 304 -33.56 16.51 -21.55
CA GLY A 304 -34.03 15.70 -22.66
C GLY A 304 -35.40 16.14 -23.21
N GLY A 305 -36.16 16.94 -22.46
CA GLY A 305 -37.40 17.57 -22.90
C GLY A 305 -37.21 18.81 -23.79
N GLY A 306 -35.96 19.27 -23.97
CA GLY A 306 -35.63 20.40 -24.83
C GLY A 306 -35.66 21.78 -24.16
N THR A 307 -35.71 21.82 -22.83
CA THR A 307 -35.64 23.07 -22.07
C THR A 307 -34.25 23.27 -21.47
N LEU A 308 -33.66 24.44 -21.69
CA LEU A 308 -32.52 24.96 -20.94
C LEU A 308 -33.04 25.79 -19.80
N TYR A 309 -32.53 25.54 -18.61
CA TYR A 309 -32.96 26.27 -17.43
C TYR A 309 -31.79 27.01 -16.80
N ALA A 310 -32.09 28.20 -16.28
CA ALA A 310 -31.19 28.97 -15.45
C ALA A 310 -31.85 29.27 -14.11
N TRP A 311 -31.15 28.95 -13.04
CA TRP A 311 -31.57 29.18 -11.67
C TRP A 311 -30.53 30.02 -10.95
N ALA A 312 -30.93 30.90 -10.06
CA ALA A 312 -29.99 31.43 -9.08
C ALA A 312 -29.56 30.29 -8.14
N THR A 313 -28.36 30.35 -7.57
CA THR A 313 -27.85 29.30 -6.66
C THR A 313 -28.67 29.13 -5.38
N ASP A 314 -29.63 30.01 -5.10
CA ASP A 314 -30.40 30.07 -3.86
C ASP A 314 -31.70 29.24 -3.83
N GLY A 315 -32.36 29.03 -4.96
CA GLY A 315 -33.68 28.38 -5.01
C GLY A 315 -34.53 28.88 -6.17
N THR A 316 -34.18 30.04 -6.71
CA THR A 316 -35.10 30.79 -7.57
C THR A 316 -34.83 30.56 -9.05
N GLN A 317 -35.88 30.22 -9.81
CA GLN A 317 -35.78 30.16 -11.28
C GLN A 317 -35.59 31.56 -11.82
N ALA A 318 -34.47 31.77 -12.51
CA ALA A 318 -34.15 33.03 -13.15
C ALA A 318 -34.87 33.11 -14.50
N TRP A 319 -34.65 32.12 -15.37
CA TRP A 319 -35.29 32.03 -16.67
C TRP A 319 -35.22 30.59 -17.22
N GLN A 320 -35.95 30.34 -18.30
CA GLN A 320 -35.85 29.11 -19.10
C GLN A 320 -35.94 29.45 -20.59
N TYR A 321 -35.38 28.59 -21.42
CA TYR A 321 -35.46 28.65 -22.87
C TYR A 321 -35.90 27.29 -23.42
N ASP A 322 -36.99 27.27 -24.18
CA ASP A 322 -37.57 26.04 -24.73
C ASP A 322 -37.18 25.88 -26.20
N THR A 323 -36.82 24.65 -26.57
CA THR A 323 -36.48 24.24 -27.93
C THR A 323 -37.33 23.04 -28.35
N ASP A 324 -37.36 22.74 -29.65
CA ASP A 324 -38.10 21.59 -30.18
C ASP A 324 -37.32 20.27 -30.09
N SER A 325 -36.09 20.29 -29.58
CA SER A 325 -35.17 19.14 -29.53
C SER A 325 -34.44 19.04 -28.20
N ALA A 326 -33.98 17.85 -27.81
CA ALA A 326 -33.31 17.65 -26.54
C ALA A 326 -32.04 18.53 -26.41
N ILE A 327 -31.81 19.07 -25.21
CA ILE A 327 -30.59 19.80 -24.85
C ILE A 327 -29.77 18.90 -23.94
N VAL A 328 -28.81 18.22 -24.54
CA VAL A 328 -27.98 17.17 -23.92
C VAL A 328 -26.52 17.61 -23.74
N SER A 329 -26.10 18.61 -24.51
CA SER A 329 -24.86 19.35 -24.31
C SER A 329 -24.86 20.06 -22.95
N SER A 330 -23.73 20.01 -22.24
CA SER A 330 -23.51 20.80 -21.03
C SER A 330 -23.39 22.28 -21.39
N PRO A 331 -24.18 23.20 -20.78
CA PRO A 331 -24.13 24.62 -21.10
C PRO A 331 -22.79 25.24 -20.72
N VAL A 332 -22.30 26.20 -21.50
CA VAL A 332 -21.08 26.97 -21.16
C VAL A 332 -21.41 28.46 -21.17
N VAL A 333 -20.97 29.17 -20.14
CA VAL A 333 -21.20 30.61 -20.01
C VAL A 333 -19.90 31.37 -20.26
N ALA A 334 -19.93 32.32 -21.19
CA ALA A 334 -18.79 33.17 -21.49
C ALA A 334 -19.26 34.59 -21.84
N SER A 335 -18.72 35.60 -21.15
CA SER A 335 -19.05 37.02 -21.37
C SER A 335 -20.56 37.30 -21.36
N ASP A 336 -21.26 36.80 -20.33
CA ASP A 336 -22.72 36.92 -20.15
C ASP A 336 -23.57 36.23 -21.25
N VAL A 337 -22.98 35.32 -22.04
CA VAL A 337 -23.67 34.52 -23.05
C VAL A 337 -23.64 33.05 -22.66
N VAL A 338 -24.80 32.39 -22.67
CA VAL A 338 -24.93 30.94 -22.49
C VAL A 338 -24.92 30.27 -23.86
N TYR A 339 -23.93 29.41 -24.09
CA TYR A 339 -23.79 28.58 -25.28
C TYR A 339 -24.23 27.16 -24.97
N VAL A 340 -25.04 26.58 -25.85
CA VAL A 340 -25.48 25.18 -25.70
C VAL A 340 -25.80 24.55 -27.06
N GLY A 341 -25.53 23.24 -27.18
CA GLY A 341 -25.90 22.43 -28.33
C GLY A 341 -27.21 21.66 -28.14
N THR A 342 -27.92 21.41 -29.23
CA THR A 342 -29.14 20.61 -29.26
C THR A 342 -28.95 19.32 -30.07
N ASN A 343 -29.81 18.33 -29.81
CA ASN A 343 -29.76 17.02 -30.46
C ASN A 343 -30.17 17.06 -31.96
N ASP A 344 -30.82 18.14 -32.41
CA ASP A 344 -31.07 18.39 -33.84
C ASP A 344 -29.94 19.18 -34.53
N GLY A 345 -28.83 19.44 -33.82
CA GLY A 345 -27.63 20.03 -34.36
C GLY A 345 -27.58 21.55 -34.37
N ARG A 346 -28.40 22.22 -33.55
CA ARG A 346 -28.34 23.67 -33.39
C ARG A 346 -27.40 24.06 -32.26
N VAL A 347 -26.55 25.04 -32.55
CA VAL A 347 -25.83 25.83 -31.55
C VAL A 347 -26.70 27.02 -31.18
N LEU A 348 -26.94 27.23 -29.90
CA LEU A 348 -27.69 28.36 -29.38
C LEU A 348 -26.76 29.26 -28.57
N ALA A 349 -26.89 30.57 -28.75
CA ALA A 349 -26.29 31.58 -27.88
C ALA A 349 -27.39 32.43 -27.27
N LEU A 350 -27.49 32.43 -25.95
CA LEU A 350 -28.55 33.10 -25.20
C LEU A 350 -27.96 34.19 -24.31
N ASP A 351 -28.60 35.36 -24.25
CA ASP A 351 -28.19 36.48 -23.40
C ASP A 351 -28.60 36.22 -21.94
N ASP A 352 -27.62 36.00 -21.06
CA ASP A 352 -27.88 35.77 -19.64
C ASP A 352 -28.35 37.04 -18.91
N THR A 353 -28.04 38.23 -19.43
CA THR A 353 -28.46 39.52 -18.86
C THR A 353 -29.92 39.85 -19.16
N SER A 354 -30.47 39.30 -20.24
CA SER A 354 -31.82 39.59 -20.72
C SER A 354 -32.80 38.41 -20.57
N ASN A 355 -32.65 37.63 -19.50
CA ASN A 355 -33.49 36.47 -19.18
C ASN A 355 -33.49 35.37 -20.26
N GLY A 356 -32.31 35.06 -20.82
CA GLY A 356 -32.14 33.93 -21.73
C GLY A 356 -32.72 34.13 -23.13
N ALA A 357 -32.74 35.37 -23.63
CA ALA A 357 -33.20 35.64 -24.99
C ALA A 357 -32.17 35.11 -26.02
N GLU A 358 -32.63 34.48 -27.10
CA GLU A 358 -31.74 34.03 -28.18
C GLU A 358 -31.06 35.24 -28.85
N LEU A 359 -29.73 35.28 -28.81
CA LEU A 359 -28.90 36.23 -29.54
C LEU A 359 -28.73 35.77 -30.98
N TRP A 360 -28.41 34.49 -31.15
CA TRP A 360 -28.28 33.83 -32.44
C TRP A 360 -28.37 32.32 -32.29
N SER A 361 -28.58 31.65 -33.43
CA SER A 361 -28.44 30.21 -33.56
C SER A 361 -27.74 29.84 -34.86
N TYR A 362 -27.04 28.70 -34.85
CA TYR A 362 -26.33 28.15 -35.99
C TYR A 362 -26.69 26.68 -36.17
N ASP A 363 -26.98 26.26 -37.40
CA ASP A 363 -27.25 24.86 -37.74
C ASP A 363 -25.95 24.18 -38.16
N ALA A 364 -25.42 23.32 -37.29
CA ALA A 364 -24.21 22.54 -37.56
C ALA A 364 -24.50 21.32 -38.44
N GLY A 365 -25.76 20.93 -38.62
CA GLY A 365 -26.20 19.87 -39.52
C GLY A 365 -26.11 18.44 -38.95
N ALA A 366 -25.63 18.27 -37.72
CA ALA A 366 -25.55 16.99 -37.02
C ALA A 366 -25.70 17.17 -35.50
N PRO A 367 -26.17 16.15 -34.75
CA PRO A 367 -26.39 16.24 -33.30
C PRO A 367 -25.17 16.76 -32.53
N ILE A 368 -25.42 17.54 -31.47
CA ILE A 368 -24.38 18.07 -30.58
C ILE A 368 -24.61 17.49 -29.19
N TYR A 369 -23.79 16.52 -28.81
CA TYR A 369 -23.83 15.88 -27.48
C TYR A 369 -22.88 16.50 -26.48
N SER A 370 -21.74 16.99 -26.95
CA SER A 370 -20.65 17.45 -26.10
C SER A 370 -20.83 18.90 -25.63
N ALA A 371 -20.08 19.29 -24.61
CA ALA A 371 -19.98 20.69 -24.21
C ALA A 371 -19.31 21.52 -25.31
N ILE A 372 -19.64 22.80 -25.39
CA ILE A 372 -19.06 23.74 -26.34
C ILE A 372 -17.88 24.46 -25.68
N ALA A 373 -16.76 24.62 -26.37
CA ALA A 373 -15.65 25.43 -25.86
C ALA A 373 -15.70 26.86 -26.40
N VAL A 374 -15.45 27.85 -25.55
CA VAL A 374 -15.43 29.27 -25.95
C VAL A 374 -14.12 29.90 -25.49
N ASP A 375 -13.35 30.44 -26.43
CA ASP A 375 -12.10 31.14 -26.12
C ASP A 375 -11.79 32.21 -27.17
N SER A 376 -11.19 33.32 -26.73
CA SER A 376 -10.61 34.35 -27.60
C SER A 376 -11.53 34.80 -28.76
N GLY A 377 -12.82 34.95 -28.50
CA GLY A 377 -13.83 35.39 -29.48
C GLY A 377 -14.34 34.30 -30.42
N ARG A 378 -14.05 33.02 -30.14
CA ARG A 378 -14.49 31.87 -30.92
C ARG A 378 -15.27 30.87 -30.09
N VAL A 379 -16.15 30.14 -30.76
CA VAL A 379 -16.97 29.06 -30.24
C VAL A 379 -16.62 27.80 -31.02
N PHE A 380 -16.15 26.76 -30.33
CA PHE A 380 -15.75 25.48 -30.89
C PHE A 380 -16.75 24.40 -30.51
N VAL A 381 -17.31 23.76 -31.53
CA VAL A 381 -18.42 22.83 -31.41
C VAL A 381 -18.03 21.51 -32.03
N THR A 382 -18.22 20.41 -31.31
CA THR A 382 -18.10 19.06 -31.85
C THR A 382 -19.47 18.50 -32.17
N THR A 383 -19.58 17.87 -33.33
CA THR A 383 -20.79 17.20 -33.78
C THR A 383 -20.59 15.69 -33.82
N ASP A 384 -21.67 14.94 -33.62
CA ASP A 384 -21.66 13.47 -33.57
C ASP A 384 -21.11 12.81 -34.85
N ASP A 385 -21.23 13.49 -35.99
CA ASP A 385 -20.72 13.05 -37.29
C ASP A 385 -19.21 13.28 -37.48
N GLY A 386 -18.48 13.69 -36.44
CA GLY A 386 -17.02 13.76 -36.46
C GLY A 386 -16.42 15.12 -36.78
N ARG A 387 -17.23 16.19 -36.84
CA ARG A 387 -16.73 17.53 -37.21
C ARG A 387 -16.44 18.39 -35.98
N LEU A 388 -15.35 19.16 -36.08
CA LEU A 388 -15.05 20.32 -35.24
C LEU A 388 -15.38 21.58 -36.02
N VAL A 389 -16.40 22.30 -35.59
CA VAL A 389 -16.86 23.57 -36.20
C VAL A 389 -16.43 24.74 -35.32
N ALA A 390 -15.81 25.74 -35.93
CA ALA A 390 -15.50 27.00 -35.28
C ALA A 390 -16.41 28.13 -35.79
N LEU A 391 -17.02 28.84 -34.85
CA LEU A 391 -17.83 30.03 -35.08
C LEU A 391 -17.19 31.23 -34.39
N ASP A 392 -17.47 32.43 -34.87
CA ASP A 392 -17.25 33.65 -34.10
C ASP A 392 -18.31 33.72 -32.98
N THR A 393 -18.01 34.41 -31.88
CA THR A 393 -18.98 34.69 -30.80
C THR A 393 -20.28 35.36 -31.25
N ASN A 394 -20.33 35.95 -32.45
CA ASN A 394 -21.54 36.47 -33.10
C ASN A 394 -22.35 35.44 -33.90
N GLY A 395 -21.91 34.17 -33.93
CA GLY A 395 -22.59 33.06 -34.62
C GLY A 395 -22.19 32.86 -36.07
N SER A 396 -21.30 33.70 -36.63
CA SER A 396 -20.82 33.51 -37.99
C SER A 396 -19.81 32.36 -38.10
N PHE A 397 -19.94 31.55 -39.14
CA PHE A 397 -19.02 30.47 -39.45
C PHE A 397 -17.61 30.98 -39.74
N LEU A 398 -16.60 30.31 -39.19
CA LEU A 398 -15.17 30.58 -39.45
C LEU A 398 -14.53 29.44 -40.26
N TRP A 399 -14.55 28.22 -39.73
CA TRP A 399 -13.97 27.03 -40.35
C TRP A 399 -14.60 25.75 -39.79
N GLU A 400 -14.41 24.63 -40.49
CA GLU A 400 -14.72 23.28 -39.99
C GLU A 400 -13.59 22.31 -40.35
N HIS A 401 -13.41 21.27 -39.51
CA HIS A 401 -12.55 20.12 -39.80
C HIS A 401 -13.30 18.83 -39.52
N ASP A 402 -13.19 17.90 -40.46
CA ASP A 402 -13.65 16.52 -40.32
C ASP A 402 -12.49 15.68 -39.79
N THR A 403 -12.66 15.06 -38.62
CA THR A 403 -11.63 14.18 -38.03
C THR A 403 -11.59 12.81 -38.72
N GLY A 404 -12.64 12.44 -39.47
CA GLY A 404 -12.80 11.12 -40.06
C GLY A 404 -13.20 10.03 -39.07
N ALA A 405 -13.50 10.39 -37.82
CA ALA A 405 -13.87 9.49 -36.74
C ALA A 405 -15.16 9.95 -36.06
N GLU A 406 -15.95 9.00 -35.53
CA GLU A 406 -17.06 9.32 -34.63
C GLU A 406 -16.47 9.91 -33.35
N LEU A 407 -16.90 11.12 -32.99
CA LEU A 407 -16.36 11.86 -31.83
C LEU A 407 -16.97 11.43 -30.50
N GLY A 408 -18.03 10.63 -30.54
CA GLY A 408 -18.81 10.27 -29.36
C GLY A 408 -19.23 11.51 -28.56
N HIS A 409 -19.10 11.44 -27.24
CA HIS A 409 -19.45 12.52 -26.30
C HIS A 409 -18.24 13.39 -25.89
N SER A 410 -17.14 13.39 -26.66
CA SER A 410 -15.93 14.14 -26.29
C SER A 410 -16.11 15.64 -26.52
N SER A 411 -15.85 16.43 -25.48
CA SER A 411 -15.91 17.90 -25.54
C SER A 411 -14.54 18.48 -25.94
N PRO A 412 -14.48 19.48 -26.84
CA PRO A 412 -13.23 20.16 -27.14
C PRO A 412 -12.77 20.98 -25.94
N VAL A 413 -11.45 21.13 -25.76
CA VAL A 413 -10.85 22.01 -24.73
C VAL A 413 -9.87 22.97 -25.38
N VAL A 414 -9.87 24.23 -24.96
CA VAL A 414 -8.91 25.23 -25.45
C VAL A 414 -7.92 25.55 -24.35
N SER A 415 -6.62 25.38 -24.62
CA SER A 415 -5.56 25.72 -23.66
C SER A 415 -4.31 26.17 -24.40
N GLY A 416 -3.64 27.21 -23.88
CA GLY A 416 -2.39 27.72 -24.45
C GLY A 416 -2.49 28.17 -25.92
N GLY A 417 -3.68 28.56 -26.38
CA GLY A 417 -3.92 28.93 -27.79
C GLY A 417 -4.00 27.74 -28.75
N THR A 418 -4.34 26.55 -28.25
CA THR A 418 -4.57 25.33 -29.03
C THR A 418 -5.92 24.72 -28.66
N VAL A 419 -6.64 24.19 -29.64
CA VAL A 419 -7.86 23.40 -29.41
C VAL A 419 -7.48 21.93 -29.39
N TYR A 420 -7.75 21.23 -28.29
CA TYR A 420 -7.58 19.80 -28.17
C TYR A 420 -8.92 19.09 -28.23
N LEU A 421 -8.93 17.95 -28.91
CA LEU A 421 -10.11 17.10 -29.07
C LEU A 421 -9.66 15.65 -29.06
N ALA A 422 -10.39 14.80 -28.36
CA ALA A 422 -10.12 13.37 -28.35
C ALA A 422 -11.21 12.65 -29.17
N ALA A 423 -10.81 11.75 -30.08
CA ALA A 423 -11.72 10.91 -30.88
C ALA A 423 -11.28 9.42 -30.99
N ASP A 424 -10.80 8.99 -32.15
CA ASP A 424 -9.97 7.79 -32.34
C ASP A 424 -8.47 8.06 -32.04
N ALA A 425 -8.14 9.33 -31.87
CA ALA A 425 -6.83 9.88 -31.56
C ALA A 425 -7.01 11.20 -30.80
N VAL A 426 -5.95 11.74 -30.21
CA VAL A 426 -5.95 13.11 -29.71
C VAL A 426 -5.49 14.00 -30.85
N TYR A 427 -6.28 15.03 -31.14
CA TYR A 427 -6.02 16.04 -32.15
C TYR A 427 -5.74 17.37 -31.46
N ALA A 428 -4.74 18.09 -31.96
CA ALA A 428 -4.50 19.48 -31.63
C ALA A 428 -4.68 20.35 -32.87
N PHE A 429 -5.48 21.40 -32.77
CA PHE A 429 -5.80 22.31 -33.86
C PHE A 429 -5.39 23.74 -33.53
N ASP A 430 -4.94 24.46 -34.56
CA ASP A 430 -4.81 25.92 -34.49
C ASP A 430 -6.22 26.54 -34.39
N PRO A 431 -6.57 27.28 -33.32
CA PRO A 431 -7.88 27.90 -33.18
C PRO A 431 -8.20 28.90 -34.30
N ALA A 432 -7.20 29.50 -34.95
CA ALA A 432 -7.42 30.54 -35.94
C ALA A 432 -7.92 30.00 -37.29
N GLY A 433 -7.27 28.97 -37.83
CA GLY A 433 -7.63 28.35 -39.12
C GLY A 433 -8.06 26.89 -39.05
N GLY A 434 -8.01 26.29 -37.86
CA GLY A 434 -8.33 24.89 -37.59
C GLY A 434 -7.32 23.90 -38.15
N SER A 435 -6.16 24.32 -38.66
CA SER A 435 -5.17 23.36 -39.16
C SER A 435 -4.71 22.44 -38.03
N VAL A 436 -4.64 21.14 -38.30
CA VAL A 436 -4.07 20.15 -37.37
C VAL A 436 -2.60 20.51 -37.11
N LEU A 437 -2.29 20.81 -35.85
CA LEU A 437 -0.93 21.04 -35.36
C LEU A 437 -0.22 19.70 -35.15
N TRP A 438 -0.94 18.74 -34.54
CA TRP A 438 -0.50 17.35 -34.39
C TRP A 438 -1.69 16.43 -34.14
N GLN A 439 -1.48 15.13 -34.36
CA GLN A 439 -2.41 14.05 -34.09
C GLN A 439 -1.63 12.89 -33.47
N GLN A 440 -2.10 12.37 -32.34
CA GLN A 440 -1.49 11.24 -31.65
C GLN A 440 -2.53 10.13 -31.44
N SER A 441 -2.30 8.99 -32.07
CA SER A 441 -3.08 7.78 -31.76
C SER A 441 -2.64 7.20 -30.42
N TYR A 442 -3.61 6.69 -29.69
CA TYR A 442 -3.48 5.89 -28.49
C TYR A 442 -4.41 4.69 -28.68
N GLY A 443 -4.05 3.52 -28.16
CA GLY A 443 -4.51 2.21 -28.67
C GLY A 443 -6.00 1.86 -28.59
N GLY A 444 -6.89 2.81 -28.25
CA GLY A 444 -8.33 2.59 -28.07
C GLY A 444 -9.19 3.77 -28.52
N THR A 445 -10.50 3.55 -28.63
CA THR A 445 -11.49 4.63 -28.82
C THR A 445 -11.61 5.44 -27.53
N VAL A 446 -11.73 6.76 -27.63
CA VAL A 446 -11.99 7.64 -26.48
C VAL A 446 -13.20 7.20 -25.67
N GLY A 447 -13.03 7.20 -24.34
CA GLY A 447 -14.14 7.15 -23.39
C GLY A 447 -14.52 8.51 -22.81
N SER A 448 -13.61 9.50 -22.83
CA SER A 448 -13.73 10.77 -22.07
C SER A 448 -13.28 12.03 -22.84
N SER A 449 -13.68 13.20 -22.36
CA SER A 449 -13.16 14.50 -22.82
C SER A 449 -11.73 14.74 -22.28
N PRO A 450 -10.85 15.38 -23.07
CA PRO A 450 -9.50 15.70 -22.62
C PRO A 450 -9.47 16.85 -21.59
N THR A 451 -8.63 16.72 -20.57
CA THR A 451 -8.32 17.77 -19.59
C THR A 451 -6.87 18.22 -19.75
N VAL A 452 -6.61 19.53 -19.72
CA VAL A 452 -5.24 20.07 -19.87
C VAL A 452 -4.82 20.84 -18.63
N ASP A 453 -3.69 20.46 -18.03
CA ASP A 453 -3.04 21.22 -16.95
C ASP A 453 -1.52 21.28 -17.17
N SER A 454 -0.92 22.44 -16.91
CA SER A 454 0.54 22.62 -16.89
C SER A 454 1.30 22.05 -18.11
N GLY A 455 0.67 22.08 -19.28
CA GLY A 455 1.24 21.56 -20.52
C GLY A 455 1.15 20.03 -20.72
N THR A 456 0.42 19.33 -19.85
CA THR A 456 -0.01 17.94 -20.03
C THR A 456 -1.48 17.90 -20.42
N LEU A 457 -1.83 17.02 -21.35
CA LEU A 457 -3.20 16.63 -21.65
C LEU A 457 -3.45 15.23 -21.06
N TYR A 458 -4.55 15.08 -20.33
CA TYR A 458 -4.99 13.82 -19.75
C TYR A 458 -6.28 13.36 -20.43
N VAL A 459 -6.38 12.07 -20.75
CA VAL A 459 -7.58 11.48 -21.35
C VAL A 459 -7.71 10.00 -21.00
N GLY A 460 -8.92 9.55 -20.72
CA GLY A 460 -9.30 8.15 -20.54
C GLY A 460 -9.88 7.52 -21.81
N ASP A 461 -9.66 6.21 -21.98
CA ASP A 461 -10.12 5.46 -23.15
C ASP A 461 -11.03 4.26 -22.81
N ALA A 462 -11.70 3.75 -23.84
CA ALA A 462 -12.62 2.61 -23.77
C ALA A 462 -11.93 1.26 -23.51
N SER A 463 -10.60 1.19 -23.57
CA SER A 463 -9.83 0.01 -23.18
C SER A 463 -9.51 -0.04 -21.69
N GLY A 464 -9.74 1.06 -20.97
CA GLY A 464 -9.39 1.20 -19.57
C GLY A 464 -7.99 1.78 -19.36
N THR A 465 -7.54 2.68 -20.25
CA THR A 465 -6.24 3.34 -20.08
C THR A 465 -6.42 4.83 -19.87
N VAL A 466 -5.70 5.39 -18.88
CA VAL A 466 -5.51 6.82 -18.71
C VAL A 466 -4.19 7.22 -19.37
N TRP A 467 -4.23 8.20 -20.25
CA TRP A 467 -3.08 8.69 -20.99
C TRP A 467 -2.72 10.10 -20.54
N ALA A 468 -1.43 10.37 -20.36
CA ALA A 468 -0.88 11.72 -20.21
C ALA A 468 0.02 12.04 -21.40
N LEU A 469 -0.32 13.09 -22.13
CA LEU A 469 0.36 13.52 -23.36
C LEU A 469 0.95 14.92 -23.20
N ASP A 470 2.11 15.15 -23.79
CA ASP A 470 2.74 16.47 -23.85
C ASP A 470 2.07 17.35 -24.90
N THR A 471 1.58 18.51 -24.48
CA THR A 471 0.87 19.45 -25.36
C THR A 471 1.76 20.14 -26.42
N GLY A 472 3.08 20.23 -26.19
CA GLY A 472 4.05 20.90 -27.05
C GLY A 472 4.87 19.99 -27.97
N ASN A 473 5.07 18.72 -27.60
CA ASN A 473 5.89 17.73 -28.31
C ASN A 473 5.04 16.80 -29.19
N SER A 474 4.32 17.34 -30.18
CA SER A 474 3.49 16.54 -31.11
C SER A 474 2.47 15.59 -30.43
N GLY A 475 2.10 15.83 -29.17
CA GLY A 475 1.26 14.92 -28.40
C GLY A 475 2.00 13.72 -27.82
N ALA A 476 3.34 13.75 -27.69
CA ALA A 476 4.12 12.62 -27.20
C ALA A 476 3.66 12.16 -25.81
N GLU A 477 3.58 10.84 -25.64
CA GLU A 477 3.24 10.23 -24.36
C GLU A 477 4.26 10.62 -23.27
N ARG A 478 3.74 11.05 -22.12
CA ARG A 478 4.50 11.22 -20.88
C ARG A 478 4.41 9.95 -20.04
N TRP A 479 3.20 9.43 -19.85
CA TRP A 479 2.92 8.17 -19.16
C TRP A 479 1.52 7.65 -19.52
N HIS A 480 1.23 6.40 -19.17
CA HIS A 480 -0.12 5.83 -19.15
C HIS A 480 -0.31 4.94 -17.92
N TYR A 481 -1.58 4.71 -17.55
CA TYR A 481 -1.97 3.81 -16.47
C TYR A 481 -3.17 2.96 -16.89
N GLU A 482 -3.13 1.65 -16.62
CA GLU A 482 -4.22 0.70 -16.93
C GLU A 482 -5.15 0.51 -15.71
N THR A 483 -6.41 0.89 -15.86
CA THR A 483 -7.49 0.66 -14.88
C THR A 483 -8.16 -0.70 -15.09
N GLY A 484 -9.06 -1.11 -14.20
CA GLY A 484 -9.75 -2.40 -14.29
C GLY A 484 -10.81 -2.46 -15.41
N SER A 485 -11.30 -1.32 -15.88
CA SER A 485 -12.27 -1.21 -16.98
C SER A 485 -12.24 0.16 -17.66
N THR A 486 -13.11 0.36 -18.65
CA THR A 486 -13.28 1.61 -19.42
C THR A 486 -13.20 2.85 -18.55
N VAL A 487 -12.38 3.83 -18.98
CA VAL A 487 -12.32 5.17 -18.39
C VAL A 487 -13.19 6.10 -19.22
N GLY A 488 -14.47 6.17 -18.85
CA GLY A 488 -15.47 7.02 -19.51
C GLY A 488 -15.64 8.41 -18.89
N SER A 489 -15.01 8.66 -17.75
CA SER A 489 -15.09 9.92 -17.03
C SER A 489 -13.97 10.87 -17.48
N ASP A 490 -14.26 12.18 -17.54
CA ASP A 490 -13.23 13.17 -17.84
C ASP A 490 -12.24 13.24 -16.65
N PRO A 491 -10.92 13.28 -16.90
CA PRO A 491 -9.96 13.39 -15.81
C PRO A 491 -10.10 14.72 -15.05
N ALA A 492 -10.13 14.66 -13.72
CA ALA A 492 -9.97 15.82 -12.87
C ALA A 492 -8.50 15.95 -12.43
N VAL A 493 -7.92 17.13 -12.57
CA VAL A 493 -6.50 17.34 -12.30
C VAL A 493 -6.31 18.39 -11.22
N THR A 494 -5.60 18.03 -10.16
CA THR A 494 -4.89 19.00 -9.30
C THR A 494 -3.44 18.98 -9.72
N GLY A 495 -2.68 20.06 -9.48
CA GLY A 495 -1.30 20.16 -9.97
C GLY A 495 -0.38 18.96 -9.62
N SER A 496 -0.74 18.13 -8.63
CA SER A 496 -0.05 16.89 -8.25
C SER A 496 -0.85 15.59 -8.44
N ARG A 497 -2.15 15.63 -8.78
CA ARG A 497 -2.99 14.43 -8.87
C ARG A 497 -3.88 14.43 -10.10
N VAL A 498 -4.13 13.24 -10.63
CA VAL A 498 -5.17 12.99 -11.64
C VAL A 498 -6.16 12.01 -11.03
N ALA A 499 -7.43 12.41 -10.98
CA ALA A 499 -8.52 11.54 -10.55
C ALA A 499 -9.39 11.16 -11.75
N VAL A 500 -9.67 9.88 -11.90
CA VAL A 500 -10.59 9.33 -12.90
C VAL A 500 -11.50 8.28 -12.29
N GLY A 501 -12.72 8.19 -12.79
CA GLY A 501 -13.64 7.09 -12.56
C GLY A 501 -13.63 6.07 -13.70
N ALA A 502 -13.81 4.79 -13.37
CA ALA A 502 -13.90 3.71 -14.34
C ALA A 502 -15.16 2.85 -14.19
N ASP A 503 -15.44 2.04 -15.22
CA ASP A 503 -16.61 1.16 -15.32
C ASP A 503 -16.56 -0.08 -14.40
N ASP A 504 -15.44 -0.32 -13.73
CA ASP A 504 -15.30 -1.34 -12.67
C ASP A 504 -15.90 -0.89 -11.34
N GLY A 505 -16.27 0.39 -11.23
CA GLY A 505 -16.83 0.99 -10.02
C GLY A 505 -15.80 1.56 -9.05
N SER A 506 -14.59 1.81 -9.55
CA SER A 506 -13.49 2.43 -8.82
C SER A 506 -13.23 3.88 -9.28
N LEU A 507 -12.77 4.69 -8.33
CA LEU A 507 -12.02 5.91 -8.56
C LEU A 507 -10.53 5.61 -8.44
N TYR A 508 -9.76 6.07 -9.42
CA TYR A 508 -8.32 5.99 -9.45
C TYR A 508 -7.74 7.37 -9.21
N LEU A 509 -6.89 7.50 -8.20
CA LEU A 509 -6.07 8.67 -7.94
C LEU A 509 -4.63 8.35 -8.35
N LEU A 510 -4.09 9.10 -9.31
CA LEU A 510 -2.77 8.91 -9.89
C LEU A 510 -1.88 10.12 -9.58
N ASP A 511 -0.56 9.91 -9.49
CA ASP A 511 0.39 11.02 -9.49
C ASP A 511 0.42 11.69 -10.87
N ALA A 512 0.21 13.01 -10.92
CA ALA A 512 0.08 13.72 -12.19
C ALA A 512 1.38 13.74 -13.02
N SER A 513 2.54 13.55 -12.38
CA SER A 513 3.85 13.63 -13.01
C SER A 513 4.35 12.26 -13.48
N THR A 514 4.09 11.20 -12.74
CA THR A 514 4.58 9.84 -13.06
C THR A 514 3.52 8.89 -13.60
N GLY A 515 2.24 9.13 -13.28
CA GLY A 515 1.15 8.20 -13.59
C GLY A 515 1.03 7.04 -12.61
N ASP A 516 1.85 6.99 -11.56
CA ASP A 516 1.80 5.93 -10.56
C ASP A 516 0.47 5.98 -9.79
N LEU A 517 -0.09 4.80 -9.50
CA LEU A 517 -1.28 4.69 -8.66
C LEU A 517 -0.97 5.17 -7.24
N VAL A 518 -1.70 6.19 -6.79
CA VAL A 518 -1.70 6.63 -5.40
C VAL A 518 -2.76 5.87 -4.62
N GLN A 519 -3.96 5.73 -5.18
CA GLN A 519 -5.07 5.04 -4.53
C GLN A 519 -6.12 4.55 -5.53
N GLU A 520 -6.64 3.35 -5.28
CA GLU A 520 -7.90 2.89 -5.86
C GLU A 520 -8.98 2.90 -4.76
N THR A 521 -10.11 3.56 -5.03
CA THR A 521 -11.25 3.66 -4.10
C THR A 521 -12.49 3.08 -4.75
N ALA A 522 -12.99 1.96 -4.24
CA ALA A 522 -14.25 1.38 -4.71
C ALA A 522 -15.43 2.23 -4.22
N VAL A 523 -16.23 2.75 -5.15
CA VAL A 523 -17.47 3.51 -4.87
C VAL A 523 -18.74 2.74 -5.25
N GLY A 524 -18.58 1.57 -5.89
CA GLY A 524 -19.63 0.56 -6.03
C GLY A 524 -20.31 0.55 -7.40
N GLY A 525 -20.96 1.65 -7.79
CA GLY A 525 -21.51 1.80 -9.15
C GLY A 525 -20.43 2.20 -10.16
N ARG A 526 -20.69 1.99 -11.47
CA ARG A 526 -19.77 2.47 -12.53
C ARG A 526 -19.58 3.97 -12.41
N VAL A 527 -18.34 4.43 -12.52
CA VAL A 527 -18.02 5.86 -12.35
C VAL A 527 -17.83 6.50 -13.71
N ARG A 528 -18.96 6.95 -14.28
CA ARG A 528 -19.00 7.61 -15.60
C ARG A 528 -19.27 9.11 -15.53
N SER A 529 -19.65 9.60 -14.35
CA SER A 529 -19.64 11.03 -14.06
C SER A 529 -18.19 11.47 -13.94
N SER A 530 -17.84 12.61 -14.55
CA SER A 530 -16.50 13.17 -14.40
C SER A 530 -16.30 13.66 -12.95
N PRO A 531 -15.22 13.28 -12.27
CA PRO A 531 -14.89 13.85 -10.97
C PRO A 531 -14.72 15.38 -11.09
N THR A 532 -15.07 16.10 -10.03
CA THR A 532 -14.88 17.55 -9.94
C THR A 532 -14.20 17.88 -8.63
N VAL A 533 -13.12 18.66 -8.69
CA VAL A 533 -12.34 19.02 -7.52
C VAL A 533 -12.51 20.49 -7.20
N VAL A 534 -12.99 20.79 -5.98
CA VAL A 534 -13.12 22.16 -5.49
C VAL A 534 -12.69 22.21 -4.02
N ASP A 535 -11.80 23.15 -3.69
CA ASP A 535 -11.27 23.36 -2.33
C ASP A 535 -10.64 22.09 -1.70
N GLY A 536 -9.97 21.25 -2.50
CA GLY A 536 -9.32 20.01 -2.03
C GLY A 536 -10.29 18.85 -1.76
N VAL A 537 -11.55 18.98 -2.18
CA VAL A 537 -12.58 17.93 -2.10
C VAL A 537 -12.96 17.49 -3.50
N LEU A 538 -12.92 16.18 -3.73
CA LEU A 538 -13.39 15.56 -4.96
C LEU A 538 -14.87 15.19 -4.83
N TYR A 539 -15.66 15.55 -5.83
CA TYR A 539 -17.07 15.23 -5.95
C TYR A 539 -17.31 14.40 -7.19
N VAL A 540 -18.09 13.33 -7.07
CA VAL A 540 -18.38 12.44 -8.20
C VAL A 540 -19.66 11.66 -7.98
N GLY A 541 -20.34 11.28 -9.06
CA GLY A 541 -21.51 10.42 -9.04
C GLY A 541 -21.25 9.06 -9.65
N ASP A 542 -22.04 8.07 -9.27
CA ASP A 542 -22.02 6.74 -9.88
C ASP A 542 -23.35 6.34 -10.54
N ASP A 543 -23.26 5.31 -11.38
CA ASP A 543 -24.41 4.75 -12.09
C ASP A 543 -25.44 4.07 -11.16
N SER A 544 -25.11 3.83 -9.89
CA SER A 544 -26.06 3.34 -8.87
C SER A 544 -26.98 4.45 -8.36
N GLY A 545 -26.58 5.71 -8.56
CA GLY A 545 -27.32 6.89 -8.15
C GLY A 545 -26.76 7.56 -6.90
N THR A 546 -25.53 7.24 -6.51
CA THR A 546 -24.89 7.81 -5.33
C THR A 546 -23.98 8.96 -5.74
N ALA A 547 -24.10 10.09 -5.04
CA ALA A 547 -23.15 11.19 -5.09
C ALA A 547 -22.18 11.10 -3.91
N PHE A 548 -20.89 11.31 -4.16
CA PHE A 548 -19.82 11.23 -3.17
C PHE A 548 -19.09 12.57 -3.04
N ALA A 549 -18.61 12.85 -1.84
CA ALA A 549 -17.55 13.81 -1.58
C ALA A 549 -16.40 13.10 -0.86
N LEU A 550 -15.19 13.26 -1.37
CA LEU A 550 -13.97 12.67 -0.83
C LEU A 550 -12.96 13.79 -0.53
N ASP A 551 -12.44 13.85 0.69
CA ASP A 551 -11.40 14.80 1.09
C ASP A 551 -10.00 14.33 0.64
N ASN A 552 -9.03 15.25 0.64
CA ASN A 552 -7.58 15.03 0.42
C ASN A 552 -7.15 14.76 -1.05
N VAL A 553 -7.54 15.64 -1.98
CA VAL A 553 -7.08 15.65 -3.39
C VAL A 553 -6.13 16.79 -3.73
#